data_AF-A0A0F8ZC46-F1
#
_entry.id   AF-A0A0F8ZC46-F1
#
_cell.length_a   1.000
_cell.length_b   1.000
_cell.length_c   1.000
_cell.angle_alpha   90.00
_cell.angle_beta   90.00
_cell.angle_gamma   90.00
#
_symmetry.space_group_name_H-M   'P 1'
#
loop_
_entity.id
_entity.type
_entity.pdbx_description
1 polymer ?
#
loop_
_entity_poly.entity_id
_entity_poly.type
_entity_poly.pdbx_seq_one_letter_code
_entity_poly.pdbx_strand_id
1 'polypeptide(L)'
;DPDYFAEFNRESAIRVTNMIISGILPSGVELFSKLKLRLFKNVSNVDFYTSDHPVCRYNQYMMNSFGHITINGIGYDSEGIQFFYPVTPKLCLVFEDGKTYSMYEDVTTVDHEFVNFVNARIIQNSKQWIYSQNDNFDYVNDYLGDFPHFKNPDILFGLWRIPKTDSERSIWERFYGKEARRKLKNYVDHLIQKGATEREVEEIYIKYDLEYKVELENQMQNKNQIE
;
A
#
# COMPACT_ATOMS: atom_id res chain seq x y z
N ASP A 1 3.95 -31.74 3.53
CA ASP A 1 3.22 -32.41 4.61
C ASP A 1 2.12 -31.45 5.08
N PRO A 2 0.84 -31.72 4.81
CA PRO A 2 -0.27 -30.84 5.18
C PRO A 2 -0.37 -30.57 6.68
N ASP A 3 0.21 -31.43 7.51
CA ASP A 3 0.16 -31.33 8.97
C ASP A 3 1.26 -30.42 9.57
N TYR A 4 2.22 -29.95 8.77
CA TYR A 4 3.35 -29.16 9.29
C TYR A 4 2.94 -27.76 9.82
N PHE A 5 1.80 -27.23 9.39
CA PHE A 5 1.29 -25.92 9.82
C PHE A 5 0.17 -26.00 10.87
N ALA A 6 -0.30 -27.20 11.21
CA ALA A 6 -1.35 -27.40 12.19
C ALA A 6 -0.93 -26.96 13.61
N GLU A 7 0.38 -26.93 13.89
CA GLU A 7 0.94 -26.56 15.20
C GLU A 7 1.59 -25.17 15.25
N PHE A 8 1.27 -24.24 14.33
CA PHE A 8 1.67 -22.84 14.53
C PHE A 8 0.82 -22.21 15.65
N ASN A 9 1.30 -22.38 16.87
CA ASN A 9 0.71 -21.92 18.12
C ASN A 9 1.36 -20.61 18.60
N ARG A 10 0.84 -20.06 19.70
CA ARG A 10 1.32 -18.80 20.31
C ARG A 10 2.82 -18.83 20.63
N GLU A 11 3.35 -19.95 21.11
CA GLU A 11 4.78 -20.09 21.44
C GLU A 11 5.66 -20.05 20.19
N SER A 12 5.23 -20.70 19.10
CA SER A 12 5.89 -20.61 17.80
C SER A 12 5.90 -19.19 17.25
N ALA A 13 4.78 -18.46 17.38
CA ALA A 13 4.70 -17.05 17.02
C ALA A 13 5.71 -16.22 17.81
N ILE A 14 5.71 -16.33 19.15
CA ILE A 14 6.63 -15.62 20.05
C ILE A 14 8.09 -15.93 19.69
N ARG A 15 8.43 -17.19 19.40
CA ARG A 15 9.78 -17.59 19.04
C ARG A 15 10.24 -16.94 17.73
N VAL A 16 9.39 -16.93 16.70
CA VAL A 16 9.68 -16.26 15.43
C VAL A 16 9.84 -14.75 15.65
N THR A 17 8.99 -14.13 16.47
CA THR A 17 9.12 -12.72 16.87
C THR A 17 10.49 -12.43 17.48
N ASN A 18 10.92 -13.23 18.44
CA ASN A 18 12.20 -13.05 19.14
C ASN A 18 13.40 -13.24 18.19
N MET A 19 13.30 -14.16 17.23
CA MET A 19 14.33 -14.33 16.20
C MET A 19 14.42 -13.12 15.27
N ILE A 20 13.28 -12.56 14.86
CA ILE A 20 13.23 -11.36 14.02
C ILE A 20 13.78 -10.15 14.80
N ILE A 21 13.33 -9.93 16.03
CA ILE A 21 13.75 -8.82 16.88
C ILE A 21 15.26 -8.85 17.18
N SER A 22 15.83 -10.04 17.45
CA SER A 22 17.25 -10.15 17.77
C SER A 22 18.19 -9.86 16.59
N GLY A 23 17.69 -9.92 15.35
CA GLY A 23 18.43 -9.54 14.14
C GLY A 23 18.31 -8.07 13.72
N ILE A 24 17.49 -7.26 14.41
CA ILE A 24 17.22 -5.88 14.04
C ILE A 24 18.19 -4.93 14.76
N LEU A 25 18.67 -3.89 14.07
CA LEU A 25 19.49 -2.83 14.66
C LEU A 25 18.75 -2.15 15.84
N PRO A 26 19.43 -1.61 16.86
CA PRO A 26 18.78 -1.03 18.03
C PRO A 26 17.67 -0.01 17.71
N SER A 27 17.85 0.81 16.67
CA SER A 27 16.85 1.76 16.17
C SER A 27 15.62 1.10 15.55
N GLY A 28 15.79 -0.05 14.90
CA GLY A 28 14.66 -0.84 14.41
C GLY A 28 13.95 -1.58 15.55
N VAL A 29 14.67 -2.05 16.58
CA VAL A 29 14.05 -2.73 17.73
C VAL A 29 13.07 -1.78 18.43
N GLU A 30 13.47 -0.52 18.63
CA GLU A 30 12.58 0.49 19.22
C GLU A 30 11.32 0.70 18.37
N LEU A 31 11.46 0.80 17.05
CA LEU A 31 10.33 0.94 16.14
C LEU A 31 9.38 -0.27 16.22
N PHE A 32 9.89 -1.47 16.02
CA PHE A 32 9.07 -2.68 15.98
C PHE A 32 8.48 -3.02 17.35
N SER A 33 9.09 -2.58 18.45
CA SER A 33 8.53 -2.75 19.81
C SER A 33 7.21 -2.00 20.03
N LYS A 34 6.94 -0.96 19.23
CA LYS A 34 5.68 -0.20 19.27
C LYS A 34 4.58 -0.85 18.44
N LEU A 35 4.94 -1.73 17.52
CA LEU A 35 4.01 -2.41 16.62
C LEU A 35 3.53 -3.71 17.25
N LYS A 36 2.28 -4.08 16.95
CA LYS A 36 1.76 -5.42 17.27
C LYS A 36 2.12 -6.37 16.14
N LEU A 37 2.65 -7.53 16.50
CA LEU A 37 2.79 -8.64 15.57
C LEU A 37 1.53 -9.49 15.58
N ARG A 38 1.02 -9.81 14.40
CA ARG A 38 -0.09 -10.73 14.17
C ARG A 38 0.27 -11.79 13.14
N LEU A 39 -0.44 -12.90 13.21
CA LEU A 39 -0.36 -13.99 12.23
C LEU A 39 -1.70 -14.14 11.51
N PHE A 40 -1.67 -13.97 10.20
CA PHE A 40 -2.84 -14.10 9.35
C PHE A 40 -2.81 -15.46 8.65
N LYS A 41 -3.85 -16.26 8.87
CA LYS A 41 -4.02 -17.62 8.32
C LYS A 41 -4.96 -17.56 7.13
N ASN A 42 -4.42 -17.73 5.93
CA ASN A 42 -5.20 -17.78 4.70
C ASN A 42 -5.95 -19.12 4.61
N VAL A 43 -7.28 -19.04 4.66
CA VAL A 43 -8.18 -20.20 4.53
C VAL A 43 -8.76 -20.33 3.12
N SER A 44 -8.35 -19.47 2.20
CA SER A 44 -8.80 -19.47 0.82
C SER A 44 -7.95 -20.39 -0.08
N ASN A 45 -8.45 -20.62 -1.29
CA ASN A 45 -7.75 -21.36 -2.35
C ASN A 45 -6.75 -20.50 -3.13
N VAL A 46 -6.75 -19.18 -2.92
CA VAL A 46 -5.73 -18.28 -3.49
C VAL A 46 -4.57 -18.24 -2.53
N ASP A 47 -3.35 -18.34 -3.04
CA ASP A 47 -2.15 -18.34 -2.23
C ASP A 47 -1.57 -16.94 -2.07
N PHE A 48 -0.93 -16.68 -0.93
CA PHE A 48 -0.05 -15.53 -0.85
C PHE A 48 1.17 -15.74 -1.76
N TYR A 49 1.50 -14.71 -2.53
CA TYR A 49 2.77 -14.60 -3.24
C TYR A 49 3.87 -14.09 -2.32
N THR A 50 5.11 -14.29 -2.73
CA THR A 50 6.26 -13.56 -2.20
C THR A 50 7.09 -12.99 -3.35
N SER A 51 8.13 -12.22 -3.06
CA SER A 51 8.94 -11.56 -4.09
C SER A 51 10.40 -11.41 -3.65
N ASP A 52 11.21 -10.81 -4.53
CA ASP A 52 12.56 -10.36 -4.20
C ASP A 52 12.60 -9.26 -3.12
N HIS A 53 11.46 -8.63 -2.82
CA HIS A 53 11.25 -7.69 -1.71
C HIS A 53 10.00 -8.11 -0.92
N PRO A 54 10.12 -9.17 -0.09
CA PRO A 54 8.97 -9.92 0.42
C PRO A 54 8.19 -9.19 1.53
N VAL A 55 8.74 -8.11 2.08
CA VAL A 55 8.07 -7.29 3.10
C VAL A 55 7.49 -6.04 2.45
N CYS A 56 6.16 -5.95 2.45
CA CYS A 56 5.44 -4.82 1.89
C CYS A 56 5.02 -3.84 2.98
N ARG A 57 5.11 -2.54 2.69
CA ARG A 57 4.61 -1.48 3.57
C ARG A 57 3.32 -0.93 3.02
N TYR A 58 2.37 -0.70 3.91
CA TYR A 58 1.12 -0.06 3.57
C TYR A 58 0.58 0.72 4.77
N ASN A 59 -0.33 1.65 4.52
CA ASN A 59 -1.01 2.36 5.58
C ASN A 59 -2.46 2.59 5.15
N GLN A 60 -3.33 1.63 5.51
CA GLN A 60 -4.74 1.69 5.16
C GLN A 60 -5.43 2.86 5.87
N TYR A 61 -5.06 3.16 7.11
CA TYR A 61 -5.56 4.31 7.85
C TYR A 61 -5.30 5.62 7.10
N MET A 62 -4.06 5.90 6.71
CA MET A 62 -3.72 7.10 5.94
C MET A 62 -4.39 7.11 4.58
N MET A 63 -4.51 5.94 3.92
CA MET A 63 -5.20 5.83 2.63
C MET A 63 -6.70 6.15 2.75
N ASN A 64 -7.35 5.69 3.80
CA ASN A 64 -8.79 5.90 4.01
C ASN A 64 -9.09 7.30 4.53
N SER A 65 -8.23 7.84 5.40
CA SER A 65 -8.43 9.17 6.02
C SER A 65 -8.00 10.32 5.12
N PHE A 66 -6.99 10.11 4.26
CA PHE A 66 -6.39 11.18 3.47
C PHE A 66 -6.19 10.80 1.99
N GLY A 67 -6.70 9.65 1.52
CA GLY A 67 -6.56 9.19 0.13
C GLY A 67 -5.11 8.88 -0.28
N HIS A 68 -4.90 8.66 -1.59
CA HIS A 68 -3.56 8.47 -2.20
C HIS A 68 -2.65 9.73 -2.16
N ILE A 69 -3.02 10.76 -1.39
CA ILE A 69 -2.46 12.13 -1.42
C ILE A 69 -1.08 12.17 -0.78
N THR A 70 -0.77 11.21 0.10
CA THR A 70 0.45 11.26 0.89
C THR A 70 1.33 10.05 0.62
N ILE A 71 2.37 10.29 -0.16
CA ILE A 71 3.65 9.56 -0.09
C ILE A 71 4.22 9.53 1.36
N ASN A 72 3.67 10.37 2.26
CA ASN A 72 4.09 10.58 3.64
C ASN A 72 3.46 9.62 4.68
N GLY A 73 2.51 8.76 4.28
CA GLY A 73 1.85 7.83 5.22
C GLY A 73 2.59 6.51 5.43
N ILE A 74 3.60 6.18 4.63
CA ILE A 74 4.31 4.89 4.68
C ILE A 74 5.68 4.98 5.38
N GLY A 75 5.90 6.07 6.12
CA GLY A 75 7.06 6.20 7.00
C GLY A 75 7.06 5.09 8.05
N TYR A 76 8.26 4.68 8.46
CA TYR A 76 8.42 3.56 9.38
C TYR A 76 7.72 3.80 10.74
N ASP A 77 7.67 5.05 11.20
CA ASP A 77 7.01 5.50 12.45
C ASP A 77 5.68 6.23 12.17
N SER A 78 5.10 6.08 10.97
CA SER A 78 3.81 6.68 10.64
C SER A 78 2.67 5.99 11.39
N GLU A 79 1.75 6.78 11.94
CA GLU A 79 0.51 6.26 12.55
C GLU A 79 -0.26 5.41 11.56
N GLY A 80 -0.71 4.22 11.98
CA GLY A 80 -1.43 3.30 11.11
C GLY A 80 -0.55 2.55 10.09
N ILE A 81 0.78 2.56 10.23
CA ILE A 81 1.65 1.74 9.38
C ILE A 81 1.38 0.25 9.56
N GLN A 82 1.46 -0.49 8.47
CA GLN A 82 1.38 -1.96 8.40
C GLN A 82 2.52 -2.51 7.55
N PHE A 83 3.10 -3.61 8.00
CA PHE A 83 4.09 -4.40 7.27
C PHE A 83 3.52 -5.79 7.05
N PHE A 84 3.38 -6.19 5.79
CA PHE A 84 2.92 -7.53 5.41
C PHE A 84 4.12 -8.35 4.97
N TYR A 85 4.29 -9.53 5.57
CA TYR A 85 5.34 -10.47 5.23
C TYR A 85 4.76 -11.87 5.05
N PRO A 86 4.39 -12.24 3.81
CA PRO A 86 4.02 -13.61 3.48
C PRO A 86 5.19 -14.55 3.71
N VAL A 87 5.09 -15.38 4.75
CA VAL A 87 6.13 -16.38 5.09
C VAL A 87 5.87 -17.70 4.37
N THR A 88 4.61 -18.01 4.09
CA THR A 88 4.18 -19.15 3.27
C THR A 88 2.92 -18.79 2.50
N PRO A 89 2.51 -19.59 1.50
CA PRO A 89 1.25 -19.39 0.79
C PRO A 89 0.00 -19.31 1.68
N LYS A 90 0.06 -19.88 2.90
CA LYS A 90 -1.04 -19.89 3.85
C LYS A 90 -0.84 -19.00 5.08
N LEU A 91 0.34 -18.43 5.28
CA LEU A 91 0.67 -17.64 6.48
C LEU A 91 1.32 -16.31 6.11
N CYS A 92 0.79 -15.23 6.67
CA CYS A 92 1.35 -13.90 6.56
C CYS A 92 1.60 -13.32 7.96
N LEU A 93 2.82 -12.86 8.22
CA LEU A 93 3.12 -12.08 9.42
C LEU A 93 2.78 -10.62 9.15
N VAL A 94 2.10 -9.99 10.09
CA VAL A 94 1.70 -8.58 9.99
C VAL A 94 2.23 -7.82 11.20
N PHE A 95 3.07 -6.82 10.97
CA PHE A 95 3.43 -5.84 12.00
C PHE A 95 2.61 -4.59 11.77
N GLU A 96 1.86 -4.13 12.76
CA GLU A 96 0.97 -2.99 12.56
C GLU A 96 0.81 -2.12 13.81
N ASP A 97 0.35 -0.89 13.60
CA ASP A 97 -0.06 -0.02 14.69
C ASP A 97 -1.29 -0.61 15.42
N GLY A 98 -1.03 -1.19 16.60
CA GLY A 98 -2.04 -1.86 17.38
C GLY A 98 -3.11 -0.96 18.00
N LYS A 99 -2.92 0.37 17.98
CA LYS A 99 -3.95 1.34 18.38
C LYS A 99 -4.95 1.54 17.24
N THR A 100 -4.45 1.71 16.03
CA THR A 100 -5.25 1.90 14.82
C THR A 100 -6.00 0.64 14.42
N TYR A 101 -5.33 -0.53 14.44
CA TYR A 101 -5.89 -1.80 13.98
C TYR A 101 -6.21 -2.75 15.13
N SER A 102 -6.96 -2.25 16.11
CA SER A 102 -7.31 -3.02 17.32
C SER A 102 -8.34 -4.13 17.08
N MET A 103 -8.98 -4.17 15.91
CA MET A 103 -10.07 -5.11 15.57
C MET A 103 -9.64 -6.56 15.33
N TYR A 104 -8.36 -6.80 15.03
CA TYR A 104 -7.86 -8.15 14.78
C TYR A 104 -7.40 -8.83 16.08
N GLU A 105 -7.41 -10.16 16.09
CA GLU A 105 -6.78 -10.98 17.12
C GLU A 105 -5.31 -11.27 16.75
N ASP A 106 -4.51 -11.77 17.71
CA ASP A 106 -3.11 -12.13 17.46
C ASP A 106 -2.96 -13.16 16.32
N VAL A 107 -3.95 -14.04 16.19
CA VAL A 107 -4.08 -15.00 15.09
C VAL A 107 -5.44 -14.80 14.45
N THR A 108 -5.46 -14.43 13.16
CA THR A 108 -6.71 -14.11 12.44
C THR A 108 -6.79 -14.94 11.16
N THR A 109 -7.94 -15.55 10.87
CA THR A 109 -8.19 -16.18 9.56
C THR A 109 -8.59 -15.14 8.54
N VAL A 110 -8.09 -15.26 7.32
CA VAL A 110 -8.36 -14.31 6.23
C VAL A 110 -8.82 -15.01 4.96
N ASP A 111 -9.66 -14.32 4.21
CA ASP A 111 -10.27 -14.79 2.97
C ASP A 111 -9.46 -14.40 1.73
N HIS A 112 -10.02 -14.72 0.56
CA HIS A 112 -9.39 -14.45 -0.72
C HIS A 112 -9.27 -12.94 -1.03
N GLU A 113 -10.18 -12.09 -0.54
CA GLU A 113 -10.12 -10.64 -0.77
C GLU A 113 -8.92 -10.03 -0.05
N PHE A 114 -8.70 -10.43 1.21
CA PHE A 114 -7.53 -10.02 1.95
C PHE A 114 -6.23 -10.57 1.34
N VAL A 115 -6.24 -11.83 0.88
CA VAL A 115 -5.09 -12.43 0.19
C VAL A 115 -4.73 -11.62 -1.05
N ASN A 116 -5.71 -11.28 -1.88
CA ASN A 116 -5.52 -10.45 -3.06
C ASN A 116 -5.04 -9.03 -2.71
N PHE A 117 -5.55 -8.46 -1.61
CA PHE A 117 -5.07 -7.18 -1.10
C PHE A 117 -3.55 -7.22 -0.81
N VAL A 118 -3.08 -8.24 -0.09
CA VAL A 118 -1.64 -8.42 0.20
C VAL A 118 -0.86 -8.72 -1.08
N ASN A 119 -1.37 -9.60 -1.94
CA ASN A 119 -0.73 -9.97 -3.20
C ASN A 119 -0.53 -8.77 -4.12
N ALA A 120 -1.51 -7.87 -4.21
CA ALA A 120 -1.36 -6.62 -4.92
C ALA A 120 -0.17 -5.80 -4.38
N ARG A 121 0.05 -5.76 -3.06
CA ARG A 121 1.21 -5.05 -2.48
C ARG A 121 2.52 -5.76 -2.76
N ILE A 122 2.54 -7.09 -2.77
CA ILE A 122 3.70 -7.89 -3.17
C ILE A 122 4.08 -7.59 -4.63
N ILE A 123 3.10 -7.56 -5.54
CA ILE A 123 3.33 -7.22 -6.95
C ILE A 123 3.91 -5.81 -7.05
N GLN A 124 3.29 -4.84 -6.38
CA GLN A 124 3.72 -3.44 -6.43
C GLN A 124 5.11 -3.19 -5.80
N ASN A 125 5.49 -3.98 -4.79
CA ASN A 125 6.76 -3.85 -4.08
C ASN A 125 7.87 -4.70 -4.72
N SER A 126 7.52 -5.66 -5.58
CA SER A 126 8.47 -6.49 -6.31
C SER A 126 9.28 -5.64 -7.29
N LYS A 127 10.59 -5.90 -7.40
CA LYS A 127 11.42 -5.22 -8.40
C LYS A 127 11.52 -6.06 -9.66
N GLN A 128 11.83 -7.33 -9.51
CA GLN A 128 12.11 -8.19 -10.66
C GLN A 128 11.33 -9.51 -10.61
N TRP A 129 11.17 -10.11 -9.42
CA TRP A 129 10.66 -11.47 -9.29
C TRP A 129 9.49 -11.56 -8.32
N ILE A 130 8.44 -12.24 -8.76
CA ILE A 130 7.33 -12.73 -7.93
C ILE A 130 7.42 -14.25 -7.92
N TYR A 131 7.26 -14.84 -6.75
CA TYR A 131 7.32 -16.28 -6.54
C TYR A 131 5.96 -16.81 -6.10
N SER A 132 5.55 -17.93 -6.69
CA SER A 132 4.37 -18.70 -6.29
C SER A 132 4.77 -20.16 -6.04
N GLN A 133 4.15 -20.79 -5.05
CA GLN A 133 4.34 -22.23 -4.80
C GLN A 133 3.63 -23.09 -5.86
N ASN A 134 2.51 -22.62 -6.40
CA ASN A 134 1.60 -23.41 -7.23
C ASN A 134 1.50 -22.91 -8.69
N ASP A 135 2.46 -22.09 -9.12
CA ASP A 135 2.54 -21.53 -10.49
C ASP A 135 1.26 -20.78 -10.94
N ASN A 136 0.49 -20.26 -9.98
CA ASN A 136 -0.79 -19.60 -10.21
C ASN A 136 -0.62 -18.09 -10.41
N PHE A 137 -0.16 -17.68 -11.59
CA PHE A 137 0.11 -16.27 -11.91
C PHE A 137 -1.06 -15.50 -12.54
N ASP A 138 -2.26 -16.09 -12.62
CA ASP A 138 -3.44 -15.45 -13.24
C ASP A 138 -3.72 -14.07 -12.64
N TYR A 139 -3.78 -13.98 -11.30
CA TYR A 139 -3.99 -12.70 -10.61
C TYR A 139 -2.88 -11.69 -10.90
N VAL A 140 -1.62 -12.13 -11.00
CA VAL A 140 -0.49 -11.25 -11.35
C VAL A 140 -0.66 -10.72 -12.77
N ASN A 141 -1.05 -11.57 -13.72
CA ASN A 141 -1.25 -11.19 -15.11
C ASN A 141 -2.41 -10.21 -15.26
N ASP A 142 -3.55 -10.48 -14.62
CA ASP A 142 -4.71 -9.59 -14.61
C ASP A 142 -4.35 -8.23 -14.00
N TYR A 143 -3.70 -8.25 -12.83
CA TYR A 143 -3.27 -7.04 -12.13
C TYR A 143 -2.31 -6.20 -12.97
N LEU A 144 -1.32 -6.81 -13.62
CA LEU A 144 -0.38 -6.12 -14.50
C LEU A 144 -0.96 -5.76 -15.87
N GLY A 145 -2.09 -6.34 -16.25
CA GLY A 145 -2.90 -5.91 -17.39
C GLY A 145 -3.58 -4.57 -17.11
N ASP A 146 -4.17 -4.44 -15.92
CA ASP A 146 -4.82 -3.22 -15.45
C ASP A 146 -3.82 -2.13 -15.07
N PHE A 147 -2.67 -2.52 -14.49
CA PHE A 147 -1.63 -1.63 -13.98
C PHE A 147 -0.25 -1.94 -14.57
N PRO A 148 -0.05 -1.75 -15.89
CA PRO A 148 1.16 -2.18 -16.59
C PRO A 148 2.43 -1.43 -16.16
N HIS A 149 2.29 -0.28 -15.49
CA HIS A 149 3.43 0.49 -15.01
C HIS A 149 4.23 -0.26 -13.93
N PHE A 150 3.61 -1.12 -13.12
CA PHE A 150 4.33 -1.95 -12.14
C PHE A 150 5.25 -3.02 -12.78
N LYS A 151 5.24 -3.19 -14.11
CA LYS A 151 6.26 -3.97 -14.83
C LYS A 151 7.62 -3.26 -14.88
N ASN A 152 7.66 -1.95 -14.61
CA ASN A 152 8.88 -1.18 -14.63
C ASN A 152 9.54 -1.18 -13.23
N PRO A 153 10.72 -1.80 -13.06
CA PRO A 153 11.43 -1.87 -11.78
C PRO A 153 11.85 -0.52 -11.22
N ASP A 154 11.92 0.52 -12.06
CA ASP A 154 12.31 1.88 -11.65
C ASP A 154 11.14 2.68 -11.05
N ILE A 155 9.93 2.11 -11.01
CA ILE A 155 8.80 2.72 -10.32
C ILE A 155 8.92 2.43 -8.82
N LEU A 156 9.35 3.44 -8.08
CA LEU A 156 9.37 3.41 -6.62
C LEU A 156 7.95 3.49 -6.07
N PHE A 157 7.57 2.46 -5.32
CA PHE A 157 6.34 2.44 -4.53
C PHE A 157 6.31 3.63 -3.56
N GLY A 158 5.26 4.47 -3.64
CA GLY A 158 5.15 5.65 -2.79
C GLY A 158 5.99 6.85 -3.22
N LEU A 159 6.55 6.87 -4.43
CA LEU A 159 6.96 8.11 -5.10
C LEU A 159 6.17 8.18 -6.39
N TRP A 160 4.97 8.75 -6.33
CA TRP A 160 4.29 9.22 -7.54
C TRP A 160 5.21 10.24 -8.20
N ARG A 161 6.00 9.79 -9.17
CA ARG A 161 6.85 10.64 -9.98
C ARG A 161 5.92 11.66 -10.64
N ILE A 162 6.22 12.96 -10.50
CA ILE A 162 5.54 14.02 -11.28
C ILE A 162 5.50 13.54 -12.74
N PRO A 163 4.32 13.42 -13.37
CA PRO A 163 4.20 12.87 -14.72
C PRO A 163 5.12 13.62 -15.69
N LYS A 164 6.18 12.95 -16.17
CA LYS A 164 7.15 13.58 -17.08
C LYS A 164 6.78 13.34 -18.53
N THR A 165 5.92 12.36 -18.80
CA THR A 165 5.57 11.91 -20.15
C THR A 165 4.08 12.04 -20.45
N ASP A 166 3.71 12.11 -21.73
CA ASP A 166 2.32 12.28 -22.18
C ASP A 166 1.43 11.05 -21.92
N SER A 167 2.03 9.85 -21.80
CA SER A 167 1.29 8.64 -21.40
C SER A 167 0.88 8.67 -19.93
N GLU A 168 1.78 9.06 -19.02
CA GLU A 168 1.51 9.25 -17.58
C GLU A 168 0.47 10.35 -17.34
N ARG A 169 0.49 11.38 -18.18
CA ARG A 169 -0.49 12.48 -18.17
C ARG A 169 -1.90 12.02 -18.55
N SER A 170 -2.04 11.03 -19.45
CA SER A 170 -3.35 10.49 -19.83
C SER A 170 -4.03 9.70 -18.70
N ILE A 171 -3.24 9.09 -17.82
CA ILE A 171 -3.73 8.35 -16.65
C ILE A 171 -4.32 9.34 -15.63
N TRP A 172 -3.60 10.43 -15.34
CA TRP A 172 -4.12 11.52 -14.49
C TRP A 172 -5.41 12.14 -15.03
N GLU A 173 -5.51 12.35 -16.34
CA GLU A 173 -6.74 12.86 -16.98
C GLU A 173 -7.93 11.91 -16.84
N ARG A 174 -7.68 10.60 -16.76
CA ARG A 174 -8.72 9.58 -16.59
C ARG A 174 -9.29 9.56 -15.17
N PHE A 175 -8.50 9.89 -14.15
CA PHE A 175 -8.92 9.86 -12.74
C PHE A 175 -9.44 11.21 -12.23
N TYR A 176 -8.93 12.34 -12.74
CA TYR A 176 -9.22 13.67 -12.20
C TYR A 176 -9.85 14.64 -13.22
N GLY A 177 -10.01 14.21 -14.47
CA GLY A 177 -10.65 15.01 -15.52
C GLY A 177 -9.78 16.13 -16.11
N LYS A 178 -10.05 16.48 -17.38
CA LYS A 178 -9.30 17.52 -18.13
C LYS A 178 -9.41 18.92 -17.52
N GLU A 179 -10.55 19.23 -16.90
CA GLU A 179 -10.86 20.55 -16.33
C GLU A 179 -9.99 20.85 -15.10
N ALA A 180 -9.87 19.89 -14.17
CA ALA A 180 -9.09 20.04 -12.94
C ALA A 180 -7.60 20.20 -13.24
N ARG A 181 -7.09 19.40 -14.19
CA ARG A 181 -5.71 19.50 -14.68
C ARG A 181 -5.41 20.88 -15.27
N ARG A 182 -6.31 21.42 -16.09
CA ARG A 182 -6.15 22.75 -16.69
C ARG A 182 -6.07 23.84 -15.62
N LYS A 183 -6.95 23.78 -14.61
CA LYS A 183 -6.97 24.73 -13.50
C LYS A 183 -5.70 24.66 -12.66
N LEU A 184 -5.26 23.45 -12.29
CA LEU A 184 -4.03 23.24 -11.51
C LEU A 184 -2.79 23.69 -12.28
N LYS A 185 -2.68 23.34 -13.56
CA LYS A 185 -1.57 23.76 -14.42
C LYS A 185 -1.49 25.30 -14.51
N ASN A 186 -2.61 25.97 -14.77
CA ASN A 186 -2.63 27.44 -14.84
C ASN A 186 -2.24 28.09 -13.52
N TYR A 187 -2.65 27.50 -12.39
CA TYR A 187 -2.31 28.00 -11.06
C TYR A 187 -0.81 27.82 -10.75
N VAL A 188 -0.24 26.64 -11.05
CA VAL A 188 1.19 26.35 -10.86
C VAL A 188 2.06 27.23 -11.78
N ASP A 189 1.68 27.38 -13.05
CA ASP A 189 2.39 28.23 -14.01
C ASP A 189 2.45 29.70 -13.52
N HIS A 190 1.34 30.21 -12.96
CA HIS A 190 1.26 31.55 -12.37
C HIS A 190 2.15 31.72 -11.14
N LEU A 191 2.29 30.68 -10.31
CA LEU A 191 3.11 30.71 -9.10
C LEU A 191 4.60 30.65 -9.41
N ILE A 192 4.99 29.83 -10.39
CA ILE A 192 6.36 29.78 -10.90
C ILE A 192 6.76 31.15 -11.45
N GLN A 193 5.86 31.82 -12.19
CA GLN A 193 6.09 33.20 -12.65
C GLN A 193 6.26 34.21 -11.51
N LYS A 194 5.72 33.92 -10.32
CA LYS A 194 5.90 34.72 -9.11
C LYS A 194 7.11 34.30 -8.26
N GLY A 195 7.92 33.37 -8.75
CA GLY A 195 9.13 32.92 -8.08
C GLY A 195 8.92 31.84 -7.01
N ALA A 196 7.79 31.10 -7.07
CA ALA A 196 7.56 29.99 -6.17
C ALA A 196 8.66 28.91 -6.31
N THR A 197 9.11 28.42 -5.17
CA THR A 197 10.06 27.31 -5.08
C THR A 197 9.40 25.97 -5.40
N GLU A 198 10.22 24.98 -5.74
CA GLU A 198 9.74 23.63 -6.06
C GLU A 198 8.94 23.00 -4.91
N ARG A 199 9.32 23.29 -3.66
CA ARG A 199 8.61 22.85 -2.44
C ARG A 199 7.23 23.51 -2.29
N GLU A 200 7.11 24.80 -2.56
CA GLU A 200 5.82 25.51 -2.50
C GLU A 200 4.86 25.02 -3.58
N VAL A 201 5.40 24.68 -4.75
CA VAL A 201 4.63 24.04 -5.83
C VAL A 201 4.11 22.67 -5.39
N GLU A 202 4.94 21.86 -4.73
CA GLU A 202 4.58 20.54 -4.21
C GLU A 202 3.48 20.61 -3.14
N GLU A 203 3.58 21.53 -2.18
CA GLU A 203 2.55 21.76 -1.15
C GLU A 203 1.19 22.17 -1.76
N ILE A 204 1.22 22.86 -2.90
CA ILE A 204 0.03 23.28 -3.64
C ILE A 204 -0.61 22.14 -4.42
N TYR A 205 0.19 21.23 -5.00
CA TYR A 205 -0.32 19.99 -5.57
C TYR A 205 -1.07 19.17 -4.52
N ILE A 206 -0.51 19.06 -3.31
CA ILE A 206 -1.13 18.36 -2.18
C ILE A 206 -2.46 19.02 -1.78
N LYS A 207 -2.48 20.35 -1.65
CA LYS A 207 -3.69 21.10 -1.27
C LYS A 207 -4.79 21.01 -2.33
N TYR A 208 -4.45 21.14 -3.61
CA TYR A 208 -5.42 21.08 -4.70
C TYR A 208 -6.07 19.70 -4.82
N ASP A 209 -5.31 18.63 -4.59
CA ASP A 209 -5.86 17.26 -4.62
C ASP A 209 -6.86 17.02 -3.46
N LEU A 210 -6.62 17.62 -2.29
CA LEU A 210 -7.55 17.58 -1.16
C LEU A 210 -8.87 18.31 -1.49
N GLU A 211 -8.79 19.53 -2.01
CA GLU A 211 -9.96 20.34 -2.35
C GLU A 211 -10.81 19.68 -3.45
N TYR A 212 -10.16 19.11 -4.48
CA TYR A 212 -10.85 18.46 -5.58
C TYR A 212 -11.59 17.17 -5.15
N LYS A 213 -11.04 16.41 -4.19
CA LYS A 213 -11.71 15.20 -3.67
C LYS A 213 -12.97 15.52 -2.88
N VAL A 214 -12.93 16.55 -2.04
CA VAL A 214 -14.13 17.05 -1.35
C VAL A 214 -15.20 17.46 -2.36
N GLU A 215 -14.81 18.13 -3.45
CA GLU A 215 -15.73 18.51 -4.52
C GLU A 215 -16.34 17.28 -5.23
N LEU A 216 -15.53 16.25 -5.49
CA LEU A 216 -15.97 15.00 -6.14
C LEU A 216 -16.92 14.19 -5.24
N GLU A 217 -16.61 14.06 -3.95
CA GLU A 217 -17.46 13.39 -2.96
C GLU A 217 -18.82 14.08 -2.85
N ASN A 218 -18.83 15.42 -2.79
CA ASN A 218 -20.07 16.20 -2.80
C ASN A 218 -20.89 15.98 -4.08
N GLN A 219 -20.23 15.89 -5.24
CA GLN A 219 -20.92 15.61 -6.51
C GLN A 219 -21.51 14.19 -6.56
N MET A 220 -20.82 13.20 -6.00
CA MET A 220 -21.31 11.82 -5.93
C MET A 220 -22.47 11.67 -4.93
N GLN A 221 -22.38 12.31 -3.76
CA GLN A 221 -23.48 12.34 -2.79
C GLN A 221 -24.73 13.03 -3.35
N ASN A 222 -24.57 14.12 -4.10
CA ASN A 222 -25.67 14.82 -4.73
C ASN A 222 -26.31 14.01 -5.87
N LYS A 223 -25.55 13.18 -6.59
CA LYS A 223 -26.12 12.26 -7.59
C LYS A 223 -26.99 11.17 -6.97
N ASN A 224 -26.56 10.60 -5.84
CA ASN A 224 -27.29 9.53 -5.14
C ASN A 224 -28.56 10.02 -4.40
N GLN A 225 -28.80 11.33 -4.34
CA GLN A 225 -30.03 11.90 -3.78
C GLN A 225 -31.09 12.23 -4.85
N ILE A 226 -30.75 12.07 -6.13
CA ILE A 226 -31.62 12.40 -7.27
C ILE A 226 -32.14 11.13 -7.98
N GLU A 227 -31.64 9.94 -7.60
CA GLU A 227 -32.18 8.61 -7.97
C GLU A 227 -33.04 8.03 -6.85
#